data_AF-A0A1X7TQT8-F1
#
_entry.id   AF-A0A1X7TQT8-F1
#
_cell.length_a   1.000
_cell.length_b   1.000
_cell.length_c   1.000
_cell.angle_alpha   90.00
_cell.angle_beta   90.00
_cell.angle_gamma   90.00
#
_symmetry.space_group_name_H-M   'P 1'
#
loop_
_entity.id
_entity.type
_entity.pdbx_description
1 polymer ?
#
loop_
_entity_poly.entity_id
_entity_poly.type
_entity_poly.pdbx_seq_one_letter_code
_entity_poly.pdbx_strand_id
1 'polypeptide(L)'
;MSQLSYNPSVDEVNVQEFTAVYFETYTESNQNVCYHHFMFLLLLLAGDIELNPGPGPMFDILKAKSANLIAAMSADVVRISDELYAKELIPQQAKNEIHIAADSMYTKASKLMHAIEGQLEGLEGLDGSVFSRRYLIDFCKVLINQHSRSLADLAKSMLDELGQCILRKSYFLLGRA
;
A
#
# COMPACT_ATOMS: atom_id res chain seq x y z
N MET A 1 43.32 8.68 -47.32
CA MET A 1 42.76 7.93 -46.17
C MET A 1 43.17 8.69 -44.92
N SER A 2 42.26 9.51 -44.40
CA SER A 2 42.51 10.45 -43.30
C SER A 2 42.07 9.78 -41.98
N GLN A 3 42.95 9.81 -40.99
CA GLN A 3 42.75 9.29 -39.64
C GLN A 3 41.59 10.04 -38.95
N LEU A 4 40.54 9.32 -38.51
CA LEU A 4 39.56 9.85 -37.55
C LEU A 4 40.05 9.51 -36.14
N SER A 5 40.54 10.53 -35.43
CA SER A 5 40.82 10.47 -34.00
C SER A 5 39.49 10.39 -33.24
N TYR A 6 39.24 9.28 -32.57
CA TYR A 6 38.14 9.13 -31.62
C TYR A 6 38.51 9.89 -30.34
N ASN A 7 37.72 10.92 -30.03
CA ASN A 7 37.82 11.72 -28.82
C ASN A 7 36.54 11.47 -28.01
N PRO A 8 36.56 10.68 -26.92
CA PRO A 8 35.37 10.49 -26.11
C PRO A 8 35.12 11.76 -25.29
N SER A 9 34.16 12.55 -25.77
CA SER A 9 33.51 13.59 -24.99
C SER A 9 32.80 12.96 -23.79
N VAL A 10 33.11 13.48 -22.60
CA VAL A 10 32.21 13.69 -21.45
C VAL A 10 30.92 12.87 -21.52
N ASP A 11 30.96 11.61 -21.11
CA ASP A 11 29.80 10.81 -20.62
C ASP A 11 30.21 9.39 -20.20
N GLU A 12 31.41 9.23 -19.64
CA GLU A 12 31.71 8.08 -18.77
C GLU A 12 31.80 8.58 -17.33
N VAL A 13 30.71 9.19 -16.86
CA VAL A 13 30.47 9.27 -15.42
C VAL A 13 30.24 7.84 -14.96
N ASN A 14 31.25 7.35 -14.24
CA ASN A 14 31.41 6.00 -13.78
C ASN A 14 30.13 5.48 -13.09
N VAL A 15 29.43 4.55 -13.76
CA VAL A 15 28.21 3.90 -13.23
C VAL A 15 28.50 3.25 -11.87
N GLN A 16 29.74 2.85 -11.59
CA GLN A 16 30.13 2.31 -10.29
C GLN A 16 30.12 3.36 -9.17
N GLU A 17 30.50 4.61 -9.43
CA GLU A 17 30.42 5.70 -8.44
C GLU A 17 28.97 6.07 -8.15
N PHE A 18 28.11 6.10 -9.17
CA PHE A 18 26.69 6.39 -8.98
C PHE A 18 25.97 5.30 -8.17
N THR A 19 26.32 4.02 -8.39
CA THR A 19 25.80 2.91 -7.58
C THR A 19 26.32 2.92 -6.14
N ALA A 20 27.57 3.32 -5.91
CA ALA A 20 28.13 3.40 -4.57
C ALA A 20 27.49 4.52 -3.75
N VAL A 21 27.27 5.70 -4.36
CA VAL A 21 26.61 6.84 -3.70
C VAL A 21 25.13 6.56 -3.41
N TYR A 22 24.43 5.84 -4.30
CA TYR A 22 23.06 5.38 -4.04
C TYR A 22 22.99 4.38 -2.89
N PHE A 23 24.00 3.52 -2.73
CA PHE A 23 24.03 2.54 -1.65
C PHE A 23 24.37 3.19 -0.30
N GLU A 24 25.33 4.11 -0.27
CA GLU A 24 25.72 4.81 0.97
C GLU A 24 24.59 5.71 1.51
N THR A 25 23.91 6.48 0.66
CA THR A 25 22.77 7.32 1.09
C THR A 25 21.55 6.53 1.56
N TYR A 26 21.38 5.28 1.10
CA TYR A 26 20.27 4.41 1.50
C TYR A 26 20.54 3.64 2.80
N THR A 27 21.80 3.55 3.23
CA THR A 27 22.18 2.82 4.46
C THR A 27 21.92 3.59 5.77
N GLU A 28 21.73 4.91 5.72
CA GLU A 28 21.40 5.71 6.91
C GLU A 28 19.88 5.79 7.19
N SER A 29 19.04 5.46 6.20
CA SER A 29 17.58 5.48 6.34
C SER A 29 17.02 4.06 6.41
N ASN A 30 16.88 3.56 7.63
CA ASN A 30 15.91 2.52 7.99
C ASN A 30 16.27 1.10 7.50
N GLN A 31 17.30 0.52 8.12
CA GLN A 31 17.81 -0.85 7.90
C GLN A 31 16.72 -1.92 7.67
N ASN A 32 15.56 -1.81 8.35
CA ASN A 32 14.47 -2.78 8.26
C ASN A 32 13.74 -2.80 6.89
N VAL A 33 13.65 -1.66 6.21
CA VAL A 33 13.02 -1.55 4.88
C VAL A 33 13.95 -2.11 3.81
N CYS A 34 15.25 -1.91 3.97
CA CYS A 34 16.28 -2.38 3.03
C CYS A 34 16.39 -3.90 3.03
N TYR A 35 16.34 -4.56 4.20
CA TYR A 35 16.34 -6.03 4.27
C TYR A 35 15.11 -6.64 3.60
N HIS A 36 13.94 -6.03 3.77
CA HIS A 36 12.71 -6.56 3.20
C HIS A 36 12.66 -6.41 1.67
N HIS A 37 13.18 -5.30 1.14
CA HIS A 37 13.30 -5.07 -0.30
C HIS A 37 14.35 -5.99 -0.95
N PHE A 38 15.51 -6.14 -0.31
CA PHE A 38 16.58 -7.03 -0.77
C PHE A 38 16.15 -8.50 -0.77
N MET A 39 15.46 -8.97 0.28
CA MET A 39 14.93 -10.33 0.33
C MET A 39 13.88 -10.58 -0.75
N PHE A 40 13.01 -9.59 -1.04
CA PHE A 40 12.01 -9.70 -2.09
C PHE A 40 12.65 -9.82 -3.48
N LEU A 41 13.70 -9.05 -3.77
CA LEU A 41 14.49 -9.18 -5.00
C LEU A 41 15.14 -10.57 -5.12
N LEU A 42 15.70 -11.11 -4.03
CA LEU A 42 16.26 -12.47 -4.02
C LEU A 42 15.20 -13.55 -4.27
N LEU A 43 13.98 -13.38 -3.73
CA LEU A 43 12.84 -14.26 -3.99
C LEU A 43 12.37 -14.21 -5.46
N LEU A 44 12.43 -13.04 -6.10
CA LEU A 44 12.09 -12.88 -7.53
C LEU A 44 13.17 -13.49 -8.46
N LEU A 45 14.45 -13.40 -8.10
CA LEU A 45 15.55 -14.03 -8.85
C LEU A 45 15.56 -15.57 -8.75
N ALA A 46 14.86 -16.16 -7.77
CA ALA A 46 14.77 -17.62 -7.62
C ALA A 46 13.92 -18.31 -8.70
N GLY A 47 13.29 -17.55 -9.61
CA GLY A 47 12.80 -18.04 -10.91
C GLY A 47 11.63 -19.03 -10.91
N ASP A 48 11.14 -19.48 -9.76
CA ASP A 48 10.17 -20.59 -9.67
C ASP A 48 8.95 -20.26 -8.79
N ILE A 49 8.56 -18.99 -8.79
CA ILE A 49 7.35 -18.54 -8.10
C ILE A 49 6.35 -18.08 -9.16
N GLU A 50 5.56 -19.02 -9.66
CA GLU A 50 4.25 -18.72 -10.24
C GLU A 50 3.39 -18.13 -9.10
N LEU A 51 3.58 -16.84 -8.83
CA LEU A 51 2.68 -16.04 -8.03
C LEU A 51 1.38 -15.99 -8.81
N ASN A 52 0.48 -16.95 -8.58
CA ASN A 52 -0.92 -16.84 -8.95
C ASN A 52 -1.40 -15.44 -8.55
N PRO A 53 -1.61 -14.51 -9.50
CA PRO A 53 -1.91 -13.13 -9.22
C PRO A 53 -3.43 -13.04 -9.02
N GLY A 54 -3.93 -13.78 -8.03
CA GLY A 54 -5.23 -13.49 -7.47
C GLY A 54 -5.15 -12.21 -6.64
N PRO A 55 -6.29 -11.53 -6.42
CA PRO A 55 -6.38 -10.42 -5.48
C PRO A 55 -5.68 -10.81 -4.19
N GLY A 56 -4.77 -9.95 -3.72
CA GLY A 56 -4.02 -10.26 -2.51
C GLY A 56 -4.98 -10.50 -1.34
N PRO A 57 -4.64 -11.36 -0.36
CA PRO A 57 -5.49 -11.65 0.80
C PRO A 57 -5.91 -10.40 1.59
N MET A 58 -5.25 -9.27 1.35
CA MET A 58 -5.48 -7.99 1.99
C MET A 58 -6.66 -7.22 1.39
N PHE A 59 -6.86 -7.32 0.07
CA PHE A 59 -8.04 -6.76 -0.59
C PHE A 59 -9.29 -7.53 -0.17
N ASP A 60 -9.19 -8.85 -0.04
CA ASP A 60 -10.29 -9.70 0.45
C ASP A 60 -10.71 -9.35 1.88
N ILE A 61 -9.77 -9.04 2.78
CA ILE A 61 -10.08 -8.60 4.16
C ILE A 61 -10.88 -7.30 4.14
N LEU A 62 -10.46 -6.32 3.32
CA LEU A 62 -11.18 -5.06 3.19
C LEU A 62 -12.58 -5.30 2.65
N LYS A 63 -12.69 -6.06 1.56
CA LYS A 63 -13.97 -6.38 0.90
C LYS A 63 -14.93 -7.11 1.84
N ALA A 64 -14.43 -8.06 2.64
CA ALA A 64 -15.22 -8.81 3.61
C ALA A 64 -15.80 -7.92 4.73
N LYS A 65 -15.12 -6.82 5.09
CA LYS A 65 -15.57 -5.89 6.14
C LYS A 65 -16.19 -4.60 5.62
N SER A 66 -16.24 -4.41 4.30
CA SER A 66 -16.73 -3.21 3.60
C SER A 66 -18.10 -2.74 4.14
N ALA A 67 -19.10 -3.62 4.22
CA ALA A 67 -20.44 -3.26 4.68
C ALA A 67 -20.44 -2.70 6.12
N ASN A 68 -19.66 -3.32 7.01
CA ASN A 68 -19.55 -2.88 8.41
C ASN A 68 -18.76 -1.57 8.52
N LEU A 69 -17.72 -1.40 7.70
CA LEU A 69 -16.97 -0.15 7.60
C LEU A 69 -17.86 0.99 7.11
N ILE A 70 -18.61 0.80 6.02
CA ILE A 70 -19.53 1.80 5.50
C ILE A 70 -20.53 2.23 6.57
N ALA A 71 -21.14 1.26 7.26
CA ALA A 71 -22.08 1.56 8.35
C ALA A 71 -21.41 2.35 9.48
N ALA A 72 -20.22 1.94 9.95
CA ALA A 72 -19.51 2.61 11.03
C ALA A 72 -18.99 4.01 10.63
N MET A 73 -18.48 4.16 9.40
CA MET A 73 -18.00 5.42 8.86
C MET A 73 -19.12 6.42 8.61
N SER A 74 -20.34 5.95 8.30
CA SER A 74 -21.49 6.83 8.06
C SER A 74 -21.85 7.73 9.24
N ALA A 75 -21.42 7.38 10.46
CA ALA A 75 -21.59 8.23 11.63
C ALA A 75 -20.79 9.55 11.55
N ASP A 76 -19.66 9.56 10.83
CA ASP A 76 -18.75 10.73 10.79
C ASP A 76 -17.92 10.80 9.50
N VAL A 77 -18.55 10.49 8.38
CA VAL A 77 -17.87 10.31 7.08
C VAL A 77 -17.11 11.56 6.61
N VAL A 78 -17.59 12.75 6.96
CA VAL A 78 -16.95 14.01 6.56
C VAL A 78 -15.59 14.17 7.24
N ARG A 79 -15.54 14.03 8.57
CA ARG A 79 -14.27 14.12 9.31
C ARG A 79 -13.30 13.02 8.89
N ILE A 80 -13.79 11.80 8.74
CA ILE A 80 -12.98 10.67 8.28
C ILE A 80 -12.38 10.97 6.90
N SER A 81 -13.19 11.50 5.97
CA SER A 81 -12.70 11.87 4.64
C SER A 81 -11.64 12.97 4.68
N ASP A 82 -11.78 13.96 5.57
CA ASP A 82 -10.79 15.02 5.72
C ASP A 82 -9.44 14.48 6.23
N GLU A 83 -9.48 13.58 7.22
CA GLU A 83 -8.27 12.95 7.76
C GLU A 83 -7.59 12.01 6.76
N LEU A 84 -8.38 11.22 6.02
CA LEU A 84 -7.86 10.36 4.96
C LEU A 84 -7.19 11.19 3.85
N TYR A 85 -7.80 12.32 3.49
CA TYR A 85 -7.21 13.25 2.52
C TYR A 85 -5.92 13.89 3.05
N ALA A 86 -5.89 14.31 4.31
CA ALA A 86 -4.69 14.87 4.94
C ALA A 86 -3.53 13.86 5.05
N LYS A 87 -3.83 12.56 4.99
CA LYS A 87 -2.86 11.46 4.94
C LYS A 87 -2.54 10.99 3.52
N GLU A 88 -3.08 11.67 2.50
CA GLU A 88 -2.91 11.34 1.09
C GLU A 88 -3.40 9.92 0.73
N LEU A 89 -4.33 9.38 1.53
CA LEU A 89 -4.92 8.05 1.30
C LEU A 89 -6.08 8.10 0.30
N ILE A 90 -6.68 9.28 0.09
CA ILE A 90 -7.71 9.46 -0.93
C ILE A 90 -7.41 10.70 -1.78
N PRO A 91 -7.76 10.69 -3.08
CA PRO A 91 -7.57 11.86 -3.93
C PRO A 91 -8.55 12.98 -3.57
N GLN A 92 -8.22 14.22 -3.94
CA GLN A 92 -9.08 15.39 -3.76
C GLN A 92 -10.48 15.19 -4.38
N GLN A 93 -10.56 14.49 -5.51
CA GLN A 93 -11.84 14.18 -6.15
C GLN A 93 -12.77 13.40 -5.20
N ALA A 94 -12.26 12.35 -4.55
CA ALA A 94 -13.04 11.55 -3.60
C ALA A 94 -13.52 12.43 -2.44
N LYS A 95 -12.67 13.31 -1.90
CA LYS A 95 -13.06 14.27 -0.86
C LYS A 95 -14.20 15.20 -1.29
N ASN A 96 -14.15 15.70 -2.52
CA ASN A 96 -15.17 16.60 -3.05
C ASN A 96 -16.53 15.89 -3.19
N GLU A 97 -16.53 14.64 -3.60
CA GLU A 97 -17.75 13.82 -3.72
C GLU A 97 -18.45 13.61 -2.37
N ILE A 98 -17.70 13.56 -1.26
CA ILE A 98 -18.25 13.46 0.10
C ILE A 98 -18.93 14.77 0.55
N HIS A 99 -18.50 15.91 0.02
CA HIS A 99 -19.04 17.22 0.38
C HIS A 99 -20.35 17.58 -0.34
N ILE A 100 -20.81 16.74 -1.27
CA ILE A 100 -22.10 16.94 -1.96
C ILE A 100 -23.25 16.89 -0.93
N ALA A 101 -24.01 17.98 -0.81
CA ALA A 101 -25.02 18.13 0.25
C ALA A 101 -26.24 17.20 0.09
N ALA A 102 -26.57 16.79 -1.13
CA ALA A 102 -27.76 15.99 -1.43
C ALA A 102 -27.64 14.52 -1.00
N ASP A 103 -26.43 14.01 -0.76
CA ASP A 103 -26.22 12.61 -0.42
C ASP A 103 -26.41 12.33 1.07
N SER A 104 -27.01 11.18 1.39
CA SER A 104 -27.05 10.68 2.76
C SER A 104 -25.65 10.37 3.28
N MET A 105 -25.44 10.39 4.61
CA MET A 105 -24.14 10.05 5.19
C MET A 105 -23.71 8.60 4.86
N TYR A 106 -24.67 7.69 4.73
CA TYR A 106 -24.41 6.32 4.29
C TYR A 106 -23.96 6.27 2.82
N THR A 107 -24.64 7.02 1.93
CA THR A 107 -24.26 7.13 0.51
C THR A 107 -22.86 7.71 0.36
N LYS A 108 -22.54 8.74 1.15
CA LYS A 108 -21.19 9.31 1.23
C LYS A 108 -20.18 8.28 1.69
N ALA A 109 -20.46 7.52 2.75
CA ALA A 109 -19.56 6.50 3.25
C ALA A 109 -19.32 5.39 2.22
N SER A 110 -20.35 5.02 1.45
CA SER A 110 -20.24 4.08 0.35
C SER A 110 -19.36 4.61 -0.79
N LYS A 111 -19.53 5.88 -1.20
CA LYS A 111 -18.63 6.52 -2.19
C LYS A 111 -17.18 6.58 -1.72
N LEU A 112 -16.97 6.91 -0.45
CA LEU A 112 -15.64 6.93 0.16
C LEU A 112 -15.01 5.53 0.15
N MET A 113 -15.79 4.50 0.51
CA MET A 113 -15.33 3.11 0.48
C MET A 113 -14.96 2.67 -0.94
N HIS A 114 -15.78 3.01 -1.93
CA HIS A 114 -15.48 2.72 -3.35
C HIS A 114 -14.19 3.42 -3.81
N ALA A 115 -13.94 4.65 -3.36
CA ALA A 115 -12.69 5.34 -3.67
C ALA A 115 -11.47 4.61 -3.05
N ILE A 116 -11.60 4.12 -1.82
CA ILE A 116 -10.56 3.34 -1.12
C ILE A 116 -10.29 2.00 -1.84
N GLU A 117 -11.34 1.29 -2.23
CA GLU A 117 -11.24 0.03 -3.00
C GLU A 117 -10.57 0.28 -4.36
N GLY A 118 -10.97 1.33 -5.08
CA GLY A 118 -10.35 1.70 -6.35
C GLY A 118 -8.86 2.08 -6.25
N GLN A 119 -8.43 2.71 -5.15
CA GLN A 119 -7.01 2.94 -4.89
C GLN A 119 -6.25 1.61 -4.72
N LEU A 120 -6.89 0.59 -4.13
CA LEU A 120 -6.29 -0.72 -3.89
C LEU A 120 -6.22 -1.61 -5.13
N GLU A 121 -7.25 -1.57 -5.98
CA GLU A 121 -7.28 -2.30 -7.26
C GLU A 121 -6.24 -1.76 -8.25
N GLY A 122 -6.02 -0.44 -8.27
CA GLY A 122 -5.03 0.19 -9.15
C GLY A 122 -3.56 -0.17 -8.87
N LEU A 123 -3.30 -0.89 -7.78
CA LEU A 123 -1.96 -1.27 -7.31
C LEU A 123 -1.58 -2.71 -7.67
N GLU A 124 -2.40 -3.43 -8.42
CA GLU A 124 -2.12 -4.80 -8.86
C GLU A 124 -0.99 -4.85 -9.92
N GLY A 125 0.25 -4.85 -9.44
CA GLY A 125 1.48 -5.17 -10.20
C GLY A 125 2.64 -5.35 -9.23
N LEU A 126 3.51 -6.35 -9.46
CA LEU A 126 4.64 -6.92 -8.66
C LEU A 126 4.90 -6.46 -7.19
N ASP A 127 4.77 -5.17 -6.86
CA ASP A 127 4.88 -4.58 -5.51
C ASP A 127 3.53 -4.33 -4.80
N GLY A 128 2.40 -4.65 -5.45
CA GLY A 128 1.04 -4.39 -4.95
C GLY A 128 0.76 -4.94 -3.56
N SER A 129 1.38 -6.06 -3.18
CA SER A 129 1.26 -6.62 -1.83
C SER A 129 1.84 -5.70 -0.76
N VAL A 130 3.00 -5.07 -1.00
CA VAL A 130 3.67 -4.21 -0.01
C VAL A 130 2.98 -2.85 0.08
N PHE A 131 2.61 -2.27 -1.07
CA PHE A 131 1.90 -1.00 -1.08
C PHE A 131 0.49 -1.14 -0.50
N SER A 132 -0.31 -2.11 -0.96
CA SER A 132 -1.67 -2.32 -0.45
C SER A 132 -1.67 -2.64 1.05
N ARG A 133 -0.63 -3.33 1.55
CA ARG A 133 -0.41 -3.52 2.99
C ARG A 133 -0.18 -2.20 3.70
N ARG A 134 0.75 -1.39 3.22
CA ARG A 134 1.10 -0.11 3.85
C ARG A 134 -0.09 0.84 3.86
N TYR A 135 -0.78 0.92 2.73
CA TYR A 135 -2.01 1.67 2.57
C TYR A 135 -3.08 1.21 3.57
N LEU A 136 -3.37 -0.10 3.66
CA LEU A 136 -4.35 -0.62 4.61
C LEU A 136 -3.95 -0.38 6.08
N ILE A 137 -2.67 -0.48 6.41
CA ILE A 137 -2.17 -0.16 7.75
C ILE A 137 -2.41 1.30 8.07
N ASP A 138 -2.07 2.21 7.16
CA ASP A 138 -2.20 3.65 7.40
C ASP A 138 -3.68 4.08 7.40
N PHE A 139 -4.51 3.47 6.56
CA PHE A 139 -5.97 3.55 6.62
C PHE A 139 -6.51 3.10 7.99
N CYS A 140 -6.13 1.91 8.47
CA CYS A 140 -6.58 1.41 9.77
C CYS A 140 -6.13 2.33 10.92
N LYS A 141 -4.94 2.94 10.85
CA LYS A 141 -4.50 3.92 11.86
C LYS A 141 -5.40 5.15 11.90
N VAL A 142 -5.80 5.68 10.74
CA VAL A 142 -6.76 6.80 10.69
C VAL A 142 -8.07 6.39 11.35
N LEU A 143 -8.57 5.19 11.06
CA LEU A 143 -9.81 4.68 11.65
C LEU A 143 -9.72 4.47 13.17
N ILE A 144 -8.60 3.95 13.68
CA ILE A 144 -8.37 3.73 15.12
C ILE A 144 -8.34 5.06 15.89
N ASN A 145 -7.83 6.11 15.26
CA ASN A 145 -7.72 7.43 15.88
C ASN A 145 -9.04 8.23 15.84
N GLN A 146 -10.11 7.67 15.26
CA GLN A 146 -11.44 8.27 15.31
C GLN A 146 -12.08 8.12 16.69
N HIS A 147 -13.07 8.97 16.98
CA HIS A 147 -13.85 8.88 18.22
C HIS A 147 -14.81 7.69 18.30
N SER A 148 -14.93 6.90 17.23
CA SER A 148 -15.85 5.74 17.18
C SER A 148 -15.17 4.46 17.65
N ARG A 149 -15.62 3.92 18.79
CA ARG A 149 -15.15 2.63 19.32
C ARG A 149 -15.39 1.49 18.32
N SER A 150 -16.58 1.46 17.70
CA SER A 150 -16.93 0.44 16.72
C SER A 150 -15.98 0.45 15.51
N LEU A 151 -15.60 1.64 15.04
CA LEU A 151 -14.68 1.79 13.92
C LEU A 151 -13.25 1.40 14.30
N ALA A 152 -12.81 1.76 15.50
CA ALA A 152 -11.51 1.35 16.03
C ALA A 152 -11.40 -0.16 16.22
N ASP A 153 -12.45 -0.82 16.72
CA ASP A 153 -12.47 -2.27 16.91
C ASP A 153 -12.48 -3.02 15.56
N LEU A 154 -13.21 -2.52 14.56
CA LEU A 154 -13.16 -3.04 13.19
C LEU A 154 -11.76 -2.90 12.58
N ALA A 155 -11.13 -1.74 12.72
CA ALA A 155 -9.79 -1.48 12.21
C ALA A 155 -8.71 -2.34 12.90
N LYS A 156 -8.81 -2.56 14.21
CA LYS A 156 -7.93 -3.52 14.92
C LYS A 156 -8.13 -4.93 14.42
N SER A 157 -9.38 -5.38 14.27
CA SER A 157 -9.70 -6.70 13.71
C SER A 157 -9.12 -6.89 12.30
N MET A 158 -9.13 -5.85 11.46
CA MET A 158 -8.46 -5.88 10.15
C MET A 158 -6.95 -6.04 10.28
N LEU A 159 -6.30 -5.28 11.16
CA LEU A 159 -4.86 -5.37 11.39
C LEU A 159 -4.45 -6.75 11.92
N ASP A 160 -5.24 -7.33 12.82
CA ASP A 160 -5.00 -8.67 13.35
C ASP A 160 -5.11 -9.74 12.25
N GLU A 161 -6.15 -9.67 11.41
CA GLU A 161 -6.32 -10.57 10.26
C GLU A 161 -5.19 -10.40 9.23
N LEU A 162 -4.76 -9.17 8.96
CA LEU A 162 -3.61 -8.87 8.11
C LEU A 162 -2.32 -9.50 8.65
N GLY A 163 -2.09 -9.43 9.97
CA GLY A 163 -0.96 -10.06 10.64
C GLY A 163 -0.99 -11.59 10.52
N GLN A 164 -2.16 -12.21 10.71
CA GLN A 164 -2.33 -13.65 10.56
C GLN A 164 -2.09 -14.12 9.11
N CYS A 165 -2.53 -13.36 8.12
CA CYS A 165 -2.30 -13.67 6.71
C CYS A 165 -0.81 -13.71 6.36
N ILE A 166 0.02 -12.85 6.96
CA ILE A 166 1.48 -12.90 6.80
C ILE A 166 2.01 -14.21 7.35
N LEU A 167 1.70 -14.50 8.61
CA LEU A 167 2.20 -15.69 9.30
C LEU A 167 1.85 -16.96 8.54
N ARG A 168 0.59 -17.12 8.09
CA ARG A 168 0.19 -18.30 7.29
C ARG A 168 0.98 -18.44 6.00
N LYS A 169 1.26 -17.32 5.30
CA LYS A 169 2.07 -17.36 4.08
C LYS A 169 3.52 -17.75 4.40
N SER A 170 4.06 -17.30 5.52
CA SER A 170 5.39 -17.72 6.01
C SER A 170 5.44 -19.23 6.30
N TYR A 171 4.43 -19.78 7.00
CA TYR A 171 4.37 -21.21 7.32
C TYR A 171 4.20 -22.10 6.09
N PHE A 172 3.40 -21.66 5.11
CA PHE A 172 3.23 -22.35 3.84
C PHE A 172 4.54 -22.40 3.05
N LEU A 173 5.27 -21.28 2.97
CA LEU A 173 6.58 -21.22 2.32
C LEU A 173 7.67 -22.02 3.07
N LEU A 174 7.51 -22.23 4.39
CA LEU A 174 8.39 -23.04 5.22
C LEU A 174 8.01 -24.54 5.24
N GLY A 175 7.05 -24.98 4.42
CA GLY A 175 6.72 -26.39 4.23
C GLY A 175 6.19 -27.13 5.46
N ARG A 176 5.65 -26.40 6.45
CA ARG A 176 5.03 -27.01 7.63
C ARG A 176 3.51 -26.89 7.52
N ALA A 177 2.91 -27.94 6.97
CA ALA A 177 1.48 -28.23 7.09
C ALA A 177 1.19 -28.89 8.44
#